data_AF-A0A1E1L6R0-F1
#
_entry.id   AF-A0A1E1L6R0-F1
#
_cell.length_a   1.000
_cell.length_b   1.000
_cell.length_c   1.000
_cell.angle_alpha   90.00
_cell.angle_beta   90.00
_cell.angle_gamma   90.00
#
_symmetry.space_group_name_H-M   'P 1'
#
loop_
_entity.id
_entity.type
_entity.pdbx_description
1 polymer ?
#
loop_
_entity_poly.entity_id
_entity_poly.type
_entity_poly.pdbx_seq_one_letter_code
_entity_poly.pdbx_strand_id
1 'polypeptide(L)'
;MSYGTRGDGLKHNIKLVGRADFTSYYVCLDGVGHGSAEDVGGHRGWNDLLKMYEADSPTSDQLNQMLWYQSDASNKDISGLREDRKWRWNKDKVNAILKQLGQPEKKFVTCLAGCPFHIIGETVIL
;
A
#
# COMPACT_ATOMS: atom_id res chain seq x y z
N MET A 1 -7.88 -10.09 -13.95
CA MET A 1 -6.53 -10.65 -13.75
C MET A 1 -6.02 -10.13 -12.42
N SER A 2 -5.64 -11.02 -11.50
CA SER A 2 -5.16 -10.67 -10.16
C SER A 2 -3.64 -10.51 -10.23
N TYR A 3 -3.14 -9.28 -10.17
CA TYR A 3 -1.71 -9.02 -10.02
C TYR A 3 -1.40 -8.92 -8.54
N GLY A 4 -0.63 -9.89 -8.05
CA GLY A 4 -0.03 -9.90 -6.72
C GLY A 4 1.46 -10.14 -6.84
N THR A 5 2.23 -9.73 -5.84
CA THR A 5 3.61 -10.19 -5.68
C THR A 5 3.60 -11.72 -5.77
N ARG A 6 4.41 -12.29 -6.68
CA ARG A 6 4.36 -13.75 -6.96
C ARG A 6 4.62 -14.61 -5.72
N GLY A 7 5.23 -14.05 -4.66
CA GLY A 7 5.46 -14.71 -3.37
C GLY A 7 4.27 -14.62 -2.40
N ASP A 8 3.82 -13.40 -2.10
CA ASP A 8 2.89 -13.15 -0.99
C ASP A 8 1.40 -13.16 -1.38
N GLY A 9 1.09 -13.19 -2.68
CA GLY A 9 -0.28 -13.37 -3.15
C GLY A 9 -1.23 -12.23 -2.75
N LEU A 10 -0.72 -11.04 -2.46
CA LEU A 10 -1.51 -9.83 -2.26
C LEU A 10 -2.36 -9.57 -3.51
N LYS A 11 -3.63 -9.19 -3.36
CA LYS A 11 -4.56 -9.02 -4.49
C LYS A 11 -5.04 -7.59 -4.55
N HIS A 12 -4.93 -7.00 -5.73
CA HIS A 12 -5.57 -5.71 -6.04
C HIS A 12 -6.86 -5.94 -6.82
N ASN A 13 -7.96 -5.36 -6.34
CA ASN A 13 -9.21 -5.28 -7.09
C ASN A 13 -9.31 -3.89 -7.72
N ILE A 14 -9.27 -3.83 -9.05
CA ILE A 14 -9.37 -2.57 -9.80
C ILE A 14 -10.77 -2.48 -10.41
N LYS A 15 -11.45 -1.36 -10.17
CA LYS A 15 -12.79 -1.08 -10.68
C LYS A 15 -12.82 0.30 -11.34
N LEU A 16 -13.49 0.39 -12.49
CA LEU A 16 -13.83 1.68 -13.11
C LEU A 16 -15.08 2.23 -12.41
N VAL A 17 -14.94 3.39 -11.75
CA VAL A 17 -16.01 3.96 -10.91
C VAL A 17 -16.55 5.31 -11.40
N GLY A 18 -15.93 5.94 -12.40
CA GLY A 18 -16.34 7.27 -12.85
C GLY A 18 -15.52 7.84 -13.99
N ARG A 19 -15.49 9.17 -14.10
CA ARG A 19 -14.70 10.00 -15.03
C ARG A 19 -13.97 11.10 -14.25
N ALA A 20 -12.73 11.42 -14.64
CA ALA A 20 -11.93 12.51 -14.09
C ALA A 20 -11.32 13.34 -15.23
N ASP A 21 -10.86 14.56 -14.92
CA ASP A 21 -10.19 15.42 -15.90
C ASP A 21 -8.86 14.82 -16.36
N PHE A 22 -8.51 15.10 -17.61
CA PHE A 22 -7.26 14.60 -18.18
C PHE A 22 -6.05 15.22 -17.45
N THR A 23 -5.09 14.37 -17.10
CA THR A 23 -3.81 14.74 -16.51
C THR A 23 -2.66 14.08 -17.27
N SER A 24 -1.47 14.67 -17.22
CA SER A 24 -0.30 14.14 -17.92
C SER A 24 0.37 12.97 -17.18
N TYR A 25 -0.13 12.56 -16.02
CA TYR A 25 0.36 11.46 -15.18
C TYR A 25 -0.79 10.95 -14.30
N TYR A 26 -0.71 9.73 -13.79
CA TYR A 26 -1.75 9.20 -12.90
C TYR A 26 -1.89 10.05 -11.64
N VAL A 27 -3.14 10.32 -11.23
CA VAL A 27 -3.44 11.06 -10.00
C VAL A 27 -4.28 10.18 -9.08
N CYS A 28 -3.83 10.00 -7.84
CA CYS A 28 -4.63 9.44 -6.78
C CYS A 28 -5.65 10.50 -6.32
N LEU A 29 -6.94 10.17 -6.46
CA LEU A 29 -8.05 11.05 -6.11
C LEU A 29 -8.53 10.84 -4.67
N ASP A 30 -8.46 9.61 -4.17
CA ASP A 30 -8.86 9.24 -2.81
C ASP A 30 -8.26 7.88 -2.41
N GLY A 31 -8.45 7.50 -1.16
CA GLY A 31 -7.91 6.28 -0.57
C GLY A 31 -8.23 6.14 0.91
N VAL A 32 -8.05 4.93 1.43
CA VAL A 32 -8.25 4.61 2.85
C VAL A 32 -7.25 3.55 3.28
N GLY A 33 -6.92 3.55 4.57
CA GLY A 33 -6.05 2.52 5.15
C GLY A 33 -4.57 2.77 4.94
N HIS A 34 -3.76 1.82 5.39
CA HIS A 34 -2.31 1.83 5.27
C HIS A 34 -1.84 0.80 4.24
N GLY A 35 -0.73 1.10 3.57
CA GLY A 35 -0.07 0.16 2.67
C GLY A 35 0.36 -1.12 3.40
N SER A 36 0.02 -2.31 2.90
CA SER A 36 0.57 -3.57 3.44
C SER A 36 2.10 -3.58 3.36
N ALA A 37 2.74 -4.07 4.40
CA ALA A 37 4.18 -4.31 4.41
C ALA A 37 4.58 -5.30 3.29
N GLU A 38 5.65 -4.98 2.57
CA GLU A 38 6.29 -5.92 1.63
C GLU A 38 6.85 -7.13 2.40
N ASP A 39 6.78 -8.32 1.79
CA ASP A 39 7.34 -9.57 2.32
C ASP A 39 6.83 -9.96 3.73
N VAL A 40 5.65 -9.47 4.12
CA VAL A 40 5.04 -9.75 5.42
C VAL A 40 4.40 -11.14 5.50
N GLY A 41 4.35 -11.89 4.39
CA GLY A 41 3.65 -13.17 4.30
C GLY A 41 2.20 -13.02 3.83
N GLY A 42 1.96 -12.06 2.94
CA GLY A 42 0.66 -11.83 2.31
C GLY A 42 -0.42 -11.32 3.24
N HIS A 43 -1.68 -11.53 2.86
CA HIS A 43 -2.84 -10.99 3.59
C HIS A 43 -2.89 -11.46 5.05
N ARG A 44 -2.53 -12.73 5.30
CA ARG A 44 -2.51 -13.27 6.66
C ARG A 44 -1.44 -12.59 7.50
N GLY A 45 -0.21 -12.51 6.99
CA GLY A 45 0.89 -11.86 7.69
C GLY A 45 0.62 -10.38 7.96
N TRP A 46 -0.01 -9.67 7.02
CA TRP A 46 -0.44 -8.29 7.23
C TRP A 46 -1.45 -8.15 8.37
N ASN A 47 -2.50 -8.97 8.39
CA ASN A 47 -3.48 -8.94 9.48
C ASN A 47 -2.88 -9.32 10.83
N ASP A 48 -1.95 -10.28 10.84
CA ASP A 48 -1.26 -10.69 12.06
C ASP A 48 -0.37 -9.55 12.59
N LEU A 49 0.34 -8.83 11.70
CA LEU A 49 1.10 -7.63 12.07
C LEU A 49 0.19 -6.54 12.65
N LEU A 50 -0.98 -6.28 12.05
CA LEU A 50 -1.94 -5.31 12.59
C LEU A 50 -2.39 -5.68 14.02
N LYS A 51 -2.67 -6.96 14.28
CA LYS A 51 -3.02 -7.45 15.63
C LYS A 51 -1.87 -7.28 16.63
N MET A 52 -0.62 -7.43 16.20
CA MET A 52 0.54 -7.19 17.06
C MET A 52 0.60 -5.72 17.52
N TYR A 53 0.27 -4.79 16.62
CA TYR A 53 0.19 -3.37 16.93
C TYR A 53 -1.04 -3.00 17.78
N GLU A 54 -2.09 -3.83 17.79
CA GLU A 54 -3.26 -3.70 18.66
C GLU A 54 -3.06 -4.33 20.04
N ALA A 55 -2.02 -5.15 20.24
CA ALA A 55 -1.76 -5.78 21.52
C ALA A 55 -1.30 -4.76 22.59
N ASP A 56 -1.97 -4.79 23.74
CA ASP A 56 -1.60 -3.99 24.91
C ASP A 56 -0.23 -4.39 25.47
N SER A 57 0.11 -5.68 25.37
CA SER A 57 1.39 -6.24 25.84
C SER A 57 1.90 -7.28 24.84
N PRO A 58 2.55 -6.85 23.74
CA PRO A 58 3.06 -7.76 22.74
C PRO A 58 4.19 -8.64 23.28
N THR A 59 4.26 -9.89 22.80
CA THR A 59 5.36 -10.81 23.15
C THR A 59 6.67 -10.38 22.49
N SER A 60 7.80 -10.93 22.92
CA SER A 60 9.11 -10.66 22.32
C SER A 60 9.14 -10.95 20.82
N ASP A 61 8.50 -12.03 20.35
CA ASP A 61 8.42 -12.35 18.92
C ASP A 61 7.59 -11.32 18.15
N GLN A 62 6.48 -10.86 18.75
CA GLN A 62 5.65 -9.81 18.17
C GLN A 62 6.42 -8.48 18.09
N LEU A 63 7.17 -8.13 19.13
CA LEU A 63 8.04 -6.95 19.14
C LEU A 63 9.13 -7.04 18.07
N ASN A 64 9.74 -8.20 17.85
CA ASN A 64 10.72 -8.41 16.79
C ASN A 64 10.11 -8.22 15.40
N GLN A 65 8.90 -8.74 15.17
CA GLN A 65 8.21 -8.57 13.90
C GLN A 65 7.77 -7.11 13.67
N MET A 66 7.31 -6.44 14.72
CA MET A 66 6.99 -5.01 14.69
C MET A 66 8.23 -4.18 14.36
N LEU A 67 9.35 -4.48 15.00
CA LEU A 67 10.64 -3.83 14.76
C LEU A 67 11.08 -4.03 13.31
N TRP A 68 11.06 -5.26 12.81
CA TRP A 68 11.36 -5.56 11.40
C TRP A 68 10.54 -4.69 10.44
N TYR A 69 9.25 -4.48 10.71
CA TYR A 69 8.43 -3.58 9.88
C TYR A 69 8.91 -2.13 9.94
N GLN A 70 9.38 -1.66 11.10
CA GLN A 70 9.82 -0.27 11.28
C GLN A 70 11.24 -0.01 10.78
N SER A 71 12.11 -1.03 10.73
CA SER A 71 13.53 -0.89 10.34
C SER A 71 13.87 -1.48 8.98
N ASP A 72 13.35 -2.65 8.65
CA ASP A 72 13.93 -3.49 7.60
C ASP A 72 13.01 -3.67 6.38
N ALA A 73 11.69 -3.63 6.58
CA ALA A 73 10.74 -3.74 5.48
C ALA A 73 11.01 -2.69 4.39
N SER A 74 10.88 -3.10 3.12
CA SER A 74 11.17 -2.23 1.96
C SER A 74 10.30 -0.97 1.94
N ASN A 75 9.05 -1.08 2.40
CA ASN A 75 8.11 0.03 2.57
C ASN A 75 7.82 0.34 4.04
N LYS A 76 8.83 0.19 4.91
CA LYS A 76 8.74 0.48 6.35
C LYS A 76 8.08 1.82 6.66
N ASP A 77 7.37 1.84 7.78
CA ASP A 77 7.00 3.08 8.47
C ASP A 77 7.65 3.08 9.85
N ILE A 78 8.60 3.99 10.08
CA ILE A 78 9.34 4.10 11.35
C ILE A 78 8.37 4.37 12.51
N SER A 79 7.26 5.04 12.25
CA SER A 79 6.24 5.30 13.27
C SER A 79 5.46 4.03 13.63
N GLY A 80 5.41 3.01 12.77
CA GLY A 80 4.63 1.79 12.99
C GLY A 80 3.13 2.04 12.90
N LEU A 81 2.33 1.06 13.34
CA LEU A 81 0.89 0.99 13.04
C LEU A 81 -0.03 1.14 14.26
N ARG A 82 0.47 1.49 15.46
CA ARG A 82 -0.42 1.61 16.64
C ARG A 82 -1.48 2.68 16.42
N GLU A 83 -2.64 2.45 17.04
CA GLU A 83 -3.78 3.38 17.09
C GLU A 83 -4.33 3.71 15.70
N ASP A 84 -4.41 4.99 15.36
CA ASP A 84 -4.93 5.49 14.10
C ASP A 84 -3.93 5.35 12.95
N ARG A 85 -2.64 5.09 13.24
CA ARG A 85 -1.58 5.00 12.23
C ARG A 85 -1.80 3.88 11.22
N LYS A 86 -2.42 2.77 11.62
CA LYS A 86 -2.85 1.71 10.68
C LYS A 86 -3.85 2.15 9.61
N TRP A 87 -4.45 3.33 9.77
CA TRP A 87 -5.37 3.94 8.81
C TRP A 87 -4.78 5.14 8.09
N ARG A 88 -3.59 5.61 8.49
CA ARG A 88 -2.98 6.80 7.92
C ARG A 88 -2.39 6.49 6.55
N TRP A 89 -2.69 7.37 5.61
CA TRP A 89 -2.01 7.48 4.33
C TRP A 89 -1.96 8.96 3.93
N ASN A 90 -1.14 9.29 2.95
CA ASN A 90 -0.93 10.68 2.52
C ASN A 90 -1.10 10.79 1.01
N LYS A 91 -2.23 11.36 0.59
CA LYS A 91 -2.58 11.59 -0.82
C LYS A 91 -1.53 12.42 -1.57
N ASP A 92 -1.01 13.47 -0.93
CA ASP A 92 -0.01 14.35 -1.55
C ASP A 92 1.32 13.62 -1.75
N LYS A 93 1.74 12.81 -0.78
CA LYS A 93 2.93 11.95 -0.88
C LYS A 93 2.76 10.92 -2.00
N VAL A 94 1.61 10.28 -2.10
CA VAL A 94 1.30 9.33 -3.19
C VAL A 94 1.36 10.04 -4.55
N ASN A 95 0.71 11.19 -4.69
CA ASN A 95 0.73 11.96 -5.93
C ASN A 95 2.12 12.49 -6.30
N ALA A 96 2.94 12.86 -5.32
CA ALA A 96 4.33 13.26 -5.56
C ALA A 96 5.13 12.10 -6.18
N ILE A 97 4.92 10.87 -5.70
CA ILE A 97 5.59 9.67 -6.22
C ILE A 97 5.05 9.31 -7.60
N LEU A 98 3.73 9.34 -7.80
CA LEU A 98 3.13 9.11 -9.12
C LEU A 98 3.65 10.09 -10.18
N LYS A 99 3.81 11.36 -9.81
CA LYS A 99 4.37 12.37 -10.69
C LYS A 99 5.84 12.09 -11.04
N GLN A 100 6.64 11.62 -10.07
CA GLN A 100 8.04 11.25 -10.29
C GLN A 100 8.20 10.03 -11.21
N LEU A 101 7.27 9.07 -11.12
CA LEU A 101 7.29 7.88 -11.97
C LEU A 101 6.99 8.18 -13.45
N GLY A 102 6.38 9.34 -13.75
CA GLY A 102 6.07 9.76 -15.12
C GLY A 102 5.07 8.83 -15.82
N GLN A 103 4.76 9.09 -17.10
CA GLN A 103 4.00 8.10 -17.90
C GLN A 103 4.92 6.96 -18.36
N PRO A 104 4.42 5.71 -18.48
CA PRO A 104 5.04 4.76 -19.39
C PRO A 104 5.07 5.38 -20.80
N GLU A 105 6.25 5.40 -21.42
CA GLU A 105 6.39 5.88 -22.79
C GLU A 105 5.39 5.17 -23.71
N LYS A 106 4.51 5.97 -24.30
CA LYS A 106 3.67 5.68 -25.48
C LYS A 106 2.57 4.61 -25.31
N LYS A 107 1.34 5.14 -25.37
CA LYS A 107 0.18 4.54 -26.06
C LYS A 107 -0.17 3.10 -25.68
N PHE A 108 -0.39 2.82 -24.41
CA PHE A 108 -1.37 1.80 -24.05
C PHE A 108 -2.05 2.22 -22.74
N VAL A 109 -3.39 2.26 -22.77
CA VAL A 109 -4.22 2.18 -21.57
C VAL A 109 -4.02 0.77 -21.02
N THR A 110 -2.89 0.55 -20.38
CA THR A 110 -2.56 -0.70 -19.70
C THR A 110 -2.34 -0.37 -18.24
N CYS A 111 -3.36 -0.71 -17.46
CA CYS A 111 -3.34 -0.79 -16.02
C CYS A 111 -2.23 -1.75 -15.58
N LEU A 112 -1.04 -1.26 -15.26
CA LEU A 112 0.01 -2.04 -14.61
C LEU A 112 0.79 -1.11 -13.67
N ALA A 113 0.67 -1.31 -12.35
CA ALA A 113 1.53 -2.19 -11.55
C ALA A 113 2.89 -1.52 -11.31
N GLY A 114 3.06 -1.00 -10.09
CA GLY A 114 4.29 -0.31 -9.68
C GLY A 114 4.14 0.75 -8.60
N CYS A 115 2.98 0.87 -7.94
CA CYS A 115 2.88 1.73 -6.76
C CYS A 115 3.51 1.03 -5.54
N PRO A 116 4.51 1.63 -4.89
CA PRO A 116 5.12 1.08 -3.67
C PRO A 116 4.20 1.18 -2.43
N PHE A 117 2.93 1.58 -2.62
CA PHE A 117 1.93 1.66 -1.56
C PHE A 117 0.81 0.66 -1.85
N HIS A 118 0.82 -0.44 -1.11
CA HIS A 118 -0.20 -1.48 -1.11
C HIS A 118 -1.45 -1.02 -0.34
N ILE A 119 -2.08 0.08 -0.76
CA ILE A 119 -3.28 0.61 -0.08
C ILE A 119 -4.44 -0.39 -0.29
N ILE A 120 -4.91 -1.00 0.80
CA ILE A 120 -6.15 -1.79 0.81
C ILE A 120 -7.32 -0.80 0.85
N GLY A 121 -7.65 -0.26 -0.30
CA GLY A 121 -8.75 0.67 -0.51
C GLY A 121 -9.06 0.73 -2.00
N GLU A 122 -10.34 0.82 -2.35
CA GLU A 122 -10.82 0.88 -3.73
C GLU A 122 -10.03 1.93 -4.51
N THR A 123 -9.10 1.49 -5.36
CA THR A 123 -8.26 2.40 -6.12
C THR A 123 -9.10 2.95 -7.26
N VAL A 124 -9.49 4.22 -7.15
CA VAL A 124 -10.05 5.00 -8.24
C VAL A 124 -8.91 5.28 -9.23
N ILE A 125 -8.91 4.57 -10.36
CA ILE A 125 -8.01 4.85 -11.49
C ILE A 125 -8.79 5.63 -12.53
N LEU A 126 -8.44 6.90 -12.70
CA LEU A 126 -8.46 7.65 -13.96
C LEU A 126 -7.37 8.72 -13.94
#